data_AF-A0A919CSK5-F1
#
_entry.id   AF-A0A919CSK5-F1
#
_cell.length_a   1.000
_cell.length_b   1.000
_cell.length_c   1.000
_cell.angle_alpha   90.00
_cell.angle_beta   90.00
_cell.angle_gamma   90.00
#
_symmetry.space_group_name_H-M   'P 1'
#
loop_
_entity.id
_entity.type
_entity.pdbx_description
1 polymer ?
#
loop_
_entity_poly.entity_id
_entity_poly.type
_entity_poly.pdbx_seq_one_letter_code
_entity_poly.pdbx_strand_id
1 'polypeptide(L)'
;MSDPNAADPAAPKPPHPRMAVKDYALLGRKVAEWAKDPASRPRTVAEFRKQLLDVDPGATIPDRITGVLFVQPTWDTLVVRLPTKELIEESEENMNPTDAIYMVPEFYKNTSLSALELLYSRIGDYTISECK
;
A
#
# COMPACT_ATOMS: atom_id res chain seq x y z
N MET A 1 19.28 -47.52 4.04
CA MET A 1 18.21 -47.03 4.93
C MET A 1 18.02 -45.57 4.59
N SER A 2 16.99 -45.27 3.82
CA SER A 2 16.64 -43.89 3.44
C SER A 2 15.70 -43.37 4.51
N ASP A 3 16.00 -42.18 5.05
CA ASP A 3 15.19 -41.53 6.07
C ASP A 3 13.76 -41.27 5.54
N PRO A 4 12.71 -41.82 6.16
CA PRO A 4 11.33 -41.63 5.71
C PRO A 4 10.72 -40.29 6.14
N ASN A 5 11.53 -39.37 6.68
CA ASN A 5 11.08 -38.11 7.26
C ASN A 5 11.75 -36.88 6.64
N ALA A 6 12.04 -36.94 5.34
CA ALA A 6 12.21 -35.72 4.56
C ALA A 6 10.83 -35.08 4.43
N ALA A 7 10.55 -34.07 5.27
CA ALA A 7 9.37 -33.25 5.13
C ALA A 7 9.34 -32.69 3.70
N ASP A 8 8.28 -33.04 2.97
CA ASP A 8 7.93 -32.43 1.70
C ASP A 8 7.98 -30.90 1.88
N PRO A 9 8.74 -30.13 1.07
CA PRO A 9 8.75 -28.69 1.22
C PRO A 9 7.31 -28.20 1.09
N ALA A 10 6.78 -27.65 2.18
CA ALA A 10 5.42 -27.15 2.23
C ALA A 10 5.18 -26.24 1.03
N ALA A 11 4.09 -26.49 0.29
CA ALA A 11 3.71 -25.69 -0.87
C ALA A 11 3.80 -24.19 -0.52
N PRO A 12 4.28 -23.34 -1.44
CA PRO A 12 4.44 -21.92 -1.17
C PRO A 12 3.12 -21.33 -0.68
N LYS A 13 3.18 -20.60 0.45
CA LYS A 13 2.00 -19.97 1.02
C LYS A 13 1.46 -18.94 0.03
N PRO A 14 0.13 -18.82 -0.12
CA PRO A 14 -0.44 -17.79 -0.97
C PRO A 14 -0.02 -16.41 -0.46
N PRO A 15 0.27 -15.45 -1.36
CA PRO A 15 0.75 -14.15 -0.95
C PRO A 15 -0.31 -13.39 -0.15
N HIS A 16 0.13 -12.60 0.82
CA HIS A 16 -0.73 -11.75 1.62
C HIS A 16 -1.46 -10.75 0.70
N PRO A 17 -2.80 -10.71 0.70
CA PRO A 17 -3.54 -9.74 -0.08
C PRO A 17 -3.16 -8.32 0.35
N ARG A 18 -2.89 -7.45 -0.64
CA ARG A 18 -2.48 -6.05 -0.44
C ARG A 18 -3.59 -5.11 -0.86
N MET A 19 -3.56 -3.90 -0.32
CA MET A 19 -4.41 -2.82 -0.80
C MET A 19 -4.05 -2.48 -2.25
N ALA A 20 -5.05 -2.23 -3.09
CA ALA A 20 -4.81 -1.77 -4.45
C ALA A 20 -5.68 -0.55 -4.77
N VAL A 21 -5.11 0.38 -5.52
CA VAL A 21 -5.80 1.53 -6.11
C VAL A 21 -5.40 1.65 -7.57
N LYS A 22 -6.34 2.11 -8.40
CA LYS A 22 -6.14 2.39 -9.82
C LYS A 22 -5.68 3.83 -10.03
N ASP A 23 -6.29 4.77 -9.30
CA ASP A 23 -6.01 6.20 -9.44
C ASP A 23 -5.36 6.76 -8.17
N TYR A 24 -4.02 6.81 -8.20
CA TYR A 24 -3.23 7.35 -7.11
C TYR A 24 -3.43 8.86 -6.91
N ALA A 25 -3.79 9.60 -7.97
CA ALA A 25 -4.03 11.04 -7.85
C ALA A 25 -5.34 11.33 -7.12
N LEU A 26 -6.39 10.57 -7.38
CA LEU A 26 -7.66 10.68 -6.64
C LEU A 26 -7.50 10.30 -5.17
N LEU A 27 -6.80 9.20 -4.87
CA LEU A 27 -6.44 8.85 -3.50
C LEU A 27 -5.63 9.97 -2.84
N GLY A 28 -4.60 10.48 -3.52
CA GLY A 28 -3.75 11.54 -2.99
C GLY A 28 -4.49 12.84 -2.66
N ARG A 29 -5.47 13.21 -3.49
CA ARG A 29 -6.36 14.35 -3.22
C ARG A 29 -7.19 14.10 -1.97
N LYS A 30 -7.71 12.89 -1.80
CA LYS A 30 -8.49 12.51 -0.62
C LYS A 30 -7.65 12.50 0.66
N VAL A 31 -6.42 12.02 0.59
CA VAL A 31 -5.46 12.11 1.71
C VAL A 31 -5.09 13.56 2.03
N ALA A 32 -4.92 14.42 1.02
CA ALA A 32 -4.67 15.83 1.22
C ALA A 32 -5.87 16.55 1.88
N GLU A 33 -7.11 16.16 1.55
CA GLU A 33 -8.33 16.60 2.24
C GLU A 33 -8.28 16.22 3.72
N TRP A 34 -8.02 14.95 4.05
CA TRP A 34 -7.87 14.46 5.42
C TRP A 34 -6.78 15.19 6.21
N ALA A 35 -5.68 15.54 5.56
CA ALA A 35 -4.58 16.26 6.19
C ALA A 35 -4.94 17.72 6.52
N LYS A 36 -5.73 18.38 5.66
CA LYS A 36 -6.15 19.78 5.81
C LYS A 36 -7.39 19.95 6.70
N ASP A 37 -8.28 18.97 6.71
CA ASP A 37 -9.48 18.95 7.54
C ASP A 37 -9.56 17.63 8.34
N PRO A 38 -9.10 17.62 9.61
CA PRO A 38 -9.17 16.43 10.45
C PRO A 38 -10.58 15.87 10.66
N ALA A 39 -11.63 16.69 10.53
CA ALA A 39 -13.02 16.23 10.69
C ALA A 39 -13.49 15.37 9.52
N SER A 40 -12.85 15.47 8.35
CA SER A 40 -13.14 14.67 7.15
C SER A 40 -12.57 13.23 7.22
N ARG A 41 -11.69 12.95 8.19
CA ARG A 41 -11.03 11.64 8.33
C ARG A 41 -12.03 10.54 8.68
N PRO A 42 -11.89 9.36 8.06
CA PRO A 42 -12.64 8.20 8.52
C PRO A 42 -12.14 7.79 9.89
N ARG A 43 -13.08 7.43 10.77
CA ARG A 43 -12.84 6.97 12.15
C ARG A 43 -12.86 5.45 12.25
N THR A 44 -13.35 4.78 11.22
CA THR A 44 -13.47 3.32 11.14
C THR A 44 -12.98 2.82 9.80
N VAL A 45 -12.62 1.53 9.71
CA VAL A 45 -12.27 0.91 8.43
C VAL A 45 -13.46 0.91 7.47
N ALA A 46 -14.70 0.82 7.97
CA ALA A 46 -15.90 0.90 7.14
C ALA A 46 -16.03 2.28 6.47
N GLU A 47 -15.82 3.36 7.23
CA GLU A 47 -15.79 4.72 6.68
C GLU A 47 -14.62 4.91 5.72
N PHE A 48 -13.44 4.39 6.04
CA PHE A 48 -12.26 4.46 5.18
C PHE A 48 -12.52 3.76 3.84
N ARG A 49 -13.08 2.54 3.88
CA ARG A 49 -13.48 1.78 2.69
C ARG A 49 -14.50 2.54 1.86
N LYS A 50 -15.53 3.11 2.49
CA LYS A 50 -16.54 3.91 1.80
C LYS A 50 -15.89 5.10 1.09
N GLN A 51 -15.13 5.93 1.81
CA GLN A 51 -14.51 7.12 1.24
C GLN A 51 -13.51 6.79 0.13
N LEU A 52 -12.82 5.65 0.22
CA LEU A 52 -11.92 5.18 -0.83
C LEU A 52 -12.70 4.75 -2.09
N LEU A 53 -13.76 3.97 -1.94
CA LEU A 53 -14.59 3.52 -3.06
C LEU A 53 -15.34 4.66 -3.74
N ASP A 54 -15.66 5.73 -3.00
CA ASP A 54 -16.26 6.95 -3.54
C ASP A 54 -15.31 7.68 -4.52
N VAL A 55 -13.98 7.58 -4.32
CA VAL A 55 -12.98 8.22 -5.18
C VAL A 55 -12.36 7.27 -6.21
N ASP A 56 -12.28 5.98 -5.90
CA ASP A 56 -11.79 4.92 -6.79
C ASP A 56 -12.65 3.66 -6.60
N PRO A 57 -13.70 3.46 -7.43
CA PRO A 57 -14.56 2.29 -7.36
C PRO A 57 -13.83 0.96 -7.60
N GLY A 58 -12.61 0.99 -8.14
CA GLY A 58 -11.77 -0.18 -8.37
C GLY A 58 -10.81 -0.48 -7.24
N ALA A 59 -10.79 0.32 -6.17
CA ALA A 59 -9.90 0.11 -5.05
C ALA A 59 -10.29 -1.12 -4.23
N THR A 60 -9.29 -1.85 -3.74
CA THR A 60 -9.49 -3.04 -2.90
C THR A 60 -8.84 -2.84 -1.54
N ILE A 61 -9.58 -3.19 -0.48
CA ILE A 61 -9.05 -3.28 0.88
C ILE A 61 -9.20 -4.73 1.33
N PRO A 62 -8.10 -5.44 1.63
CA PRO A 62 -8.13 -6.79 2.17
C PRO A 62 -8.91 -6.92 3.48
N ASP A 63 -9.59 -8.05 3.69
CA ASP A 63 -10.37 -8.31 4.92
C ASP A 63 -9.49 -8.39 6.18
N ARG A 64 -8.19 -8.66 6.02
CA ARG A 64 -7.22 -8.61 7.14
C ARG A 64 -7.07 -7.22 7.75
N ILE A 65 -7.44 -6.16 7.03
CA ILE A 65 -7.35 -4.78 7.52
C ILE A 65 -8.59 -4.49 8.38
N THR A 66 -8.41 -4.53 9.69
CA THR A 66 -9.49 -4.33 10.69
C THR A 66 -9.39 -2.99 11.42
N GLY A 67 -8.27 -2.28 11.28
CA GLY A 67 -8.05 -0.95 11.84
C GLY A 67 -7.39 0.00 10.85
N VAL A 68 -7.57 1.30 11.06
CA VAL A 68 -6.87 2.37 10.34
C VAL A 68 -6.25 3.32 11.35
N LEU A 69 -4.97 3.67 11.14
CA LEU A 69 -4.23 4.62 11.97
C LEU A 69 -3.78 5.79 11.10
N PHE A 70 -4.21 6.99 11.45
CA PHE A 70 -3.78 8.23 10.81
C PHE A 70 -2.64 8.86 11.61
N VAL A 71 -1.45 8.90 11.02
CA VAL A 71 -0.29 9.59 11.58
C VAL A 71 -0.01 10.82 10.74
N GLN A 72 -0.07 12.00 11.35
CA GLN A 72 0.28 13.28 10.71
C GLN A 72 1.35 13.97 11.56
N PRO A 73 2.60 14.08 11.07
CA PRO A 73 3.65 14.78 11.79
C PRO A 73 3.41 16.30 11.81
N THR A 74 4.05 16.96 12.78
CA THR A 74 4.30 18.41 12.80
C THR A 74 5.63 18.72 12.12
N TRP A 75 5.95 20.01 11.97
CA TRP A 75 7.16 20.50 11.28
C TRP A 75 8.48 20.02 11.88
N ASP A 76 8.49 19.66 13.16
CA ASP A 76 9.67 19.30 13.95
C ASP A 76 9.79 17.79 14.21
N THR A 77 8.86 16.98 13.70
CA THR A 77 8.78 15.55 14.00
C THR A 77 8.84 14.71 12.72
N LEU A 78 9.83 13.83 12.62
CA LEU A 78 9.92 12.86 11.52
C LEU A 78 9.15 11.58 11.87
N VAL A 79 8.31 11.11 10.94
CA VAL A 79 7.66 9.79 11.03
C VAL A 79 8.44 8.80 10.18
N VAL A 80 8.91 7.72 10.80
CA VAL A 80 9.53 6.58 10.13
C VAL A 80 8.52 5.44 10.10
N ARG A 81 7.94 5.16 8.93
CA ARG A 81 7.02 4.02 8.73
C ARG A 81 7.83 2.77 8.43
N LEU A 82 7.78 1.79 9.32
CA LEU A 82 8.36 0.47 9.08
C LEU A 82 7.33 -0.44 8.38
N PRO A 83 7.75 -1.28 7.41
CA PRO A 83 6.86 -2.25 6.81
C PRO A 83 6.55 -3.40 7.78
N THR A 84 5.45 -4.11 7.50
CA THR A 84 5.11 -5.35 8.19
C THR A 84 6.16 -6.41 7.86
N LYS A 85 6.74 -7.04 8.90
CA LYS A 85 7.80 -8.04 8.76
C LYS A 85 7.43 -9.14 7.77
N GLU A 86 6.23 -9.70 7.90
CA GLU A 86 5.75 -10.81 7.08
C GLU A 86 5.63 -10.44 5.59
N LEU A 87 5.37 -9.16 5.29
CA LEU A 87 5.34 -8.69 3.90
C LEU A 87 6.74 -8.53 3.32
N ILE A 88 7.73 -8.15 4.14
CA ILE A 88 9.13 -8.07 3.71
C ILE A 88 9.64 -9.48 3.42
N GLU A 89 9.47 -10.40 4.37
CA GLU A 89 9.92 -11.79 4.22
C GLU A 89 9.27 -12.45 2.98
N GLU A 90 7.96 -12.24 2.79
CA GLU A 90 7.28 -12.72 1.58
C GLU A 90 7.87 -12.12 0.30
N SER A 91 8.16 -10.82 0.27
CA SER A 91 8.74 -10.17 -0.91
C SER A 91 10.16 -10.67 -1.18
N GLU A 92 10.99 -10.85 -0.14
CA GLU A 92 12.36 -11.39 -0.25
C GLU A 92 12.37 -12.84 -0.72
N GLU A 93 11.40 -13.66 -0.29
CA GLU A 93 11.25 -15.05 -0.73
C GLU A 93 10.79 -15.15 -2.20
N ASN A 94 9.94 -14.22 -2.65
CA ASN A 94 9.33 -14.27 -3.98
C ASN A 94 10.10 -13.48 -5.04
N MET A 95 10.96 -12.55 -4.66
CA MET A 95 11.77 -11.77 -5.60
C MET A 95 13.10 -12.46 -5.87
N ASN A 96 13.38 -12.69 -7.15
CA ASN A 96 14.70 -13.11 -7.54
C ASN A 96 15.62 -11.87 -7.60
N PRO A 97 16.76 -11.84 -6.91
CA PRO A 97 17.71 -10.73 -6.98
C PRO A 97 18.21 -10.41 -8.40
N THR A 98 18.06 -11.36 -9.34
CA THR A 98 18.41 -11.16 -10.75
C THR A 98 17.25 -10.67 -11.61
N ASP A 99 16.04 -10.52 -11.06
CA ASP A 99 14.91 -9.95 -11.80
C ASP A 99 15.21 -8.49 -12.14
N ALA A 100 15.22 -8.19 -13.44
CA ALA A 100 15.64 -6.89 -13.94
C ALA A 100 14.62 -5.77 -13.69
N ILE A 101 13.39 -6.08 -13.25
CA ILE A 101 12.28 -5.12 -13.24
C ILE A 101 11.44 -5.24 -11.96
N TYR A 102 11.54 -4.22 -11.10
CA TYR A 102 10.57 -3.99 -10.03
C TYR A 102 9.37 -3.20 -10.60
N MET A 103 8.16 -3.73 -10.43
CA MET A 103 6.95 -3.12 -10.96
C MET A 103 6.48 -1.93 -10.09
N VAL A 104 6.90 -0.73 -10.46
CA VAL A 104 6.40 0.52 -9.88
C VAL A 104 5.04 0.93 -10.45
N PRO A 105 4.22 1.71 -9.72
CA PRO A 105 2.99 2.29 -10.25
C PRO A 105 3.21 3.05 -11.57
N GLU A 106 2.25 2.94 -12.49
CA GLU A 106 2.38 3.46 -13.86
C GLU A 106 2.58 4.98 -13.92
N PHE A 107 2.06 5.72 -12.94
CA PHE A 107 2.23 7.17 -12.89
C PHE A 107 3.70 7.62 -12.78
N TYR A 108 4.62 6.77 -12.28
CA TYR A 108 6.05 7.08 -12.27
C TYR A 108 6.69 7.10 -13.66
N LYS A 109 6.07 6.42 -14.63
CA LYS A 109 6.54 6.37 -16.02
C LYS A 109 5.87 7.43 -16.89
N ASN A 110 4.79 8.03 -16.40
CA ASN A 110 3.99 8.98 -17.15
C ASN A 110 4.60 10.40 -17.10
N THR A 111 5.24 10.81 -18.19
CA THR A 111 5.85 12.14 -18.34
C THR A 111 4.86 13.27 -18.62
N SER A 112 3.58 12.96 -18.81
CA SER A 112 2.54 13.92 -19.19
C SER A 112 1.74 14.47 -18.00
N LEU A 113 1.99 13.98 -16.79
CA LEU A 113 1.31 14.47 -15.58
C LEU A 113 1.76 15.89 -15.25
N SER A 114 0.81 16.75 -14.87
CA SER A 114 1.15 18.03 -14.27
C SER A 114 1.87 17.83 -12.92
N ALA A 115 2.64 18.85 -12.49
CA ALA A 115 3.34 18.79 -11.21
C ALA A 115 2.38 18.55 -10.02
N LEU A 116 1.15 19.08 -10.09
CA LEU A 116 0.14 18.89 -9.05
C LEU A 116 -0.44 17.46 -9.07
N GLU A 117 -0.67 16.89 -10.24
CA GLU A 117 -1.10 15.49 -10.35
C GLU A 117 -0.02 14.53 -9.86
N LEU A 118 1.25 14.78 -10.20
CA LEU A 118 2.37 13.99 -9.70
C LEU A 118 2.50 14.09 -8.17
N LEU A 119 2.30 15.28 -7.60
CA LEU A 119 2.25 15.47 -6.14
C LEU A 119 1.16 14.59 -5.51
N TYR A 120 -0.07 14.65 -6.02
CA TYR A 120 -1.15 13.83 -5.48
C TYR A 120 -0.90 12.34 -5.68
N SER A 121 -0.45 11.90 -6.85
CA SER A 121 -0.10 10.48 -7.07
C SER A 121 0.93 9.97 -6.07
N ARG A 122 1.96 10.77 -5.80
CA ARG A 122 2.94 10.45 -4.76
C ARG A 122 2.33 10.38 -3.36
N ILE A 123 1.45 11.32 -3.01
CA ILE A 123 0.71 11.30 -1.72
C ILE A 123 -0.09 10.00 -1.60
N GLY A 124 -0.81 9.60 -2.65
CA GLY A 124 -1.56 8.36 -2.66
C GLY A 124 -0.67 7.14 -2.44
N ASP A 125 0.45 7.08 -3.17
CA ASP A 125 1.38 5.94 -3.13
C ASP A 125 2.00 5.75 -1.74
N TYR A 126 2.71 6.73 -1.20
CA TYR A 126 3.40 6.52 0.09
C TYR A 126 2.43 6.32 1.27
N THR A 127 1.15 6.72 1.13
CA THR A 127 0.14 6.59 2.18
C THR A 127 -0.32 5.14 2.35
N ILE A 128 -0.52 4.41 1.25
CA ILE A 128 -1.08 3.05 1.31
C ILE A 128 -0.09 1.95 0.93
N SER A 129 1.07 2.30 0.37
CA SER A 129 1.98 1.30 -0.16
C SER A 129 2.49 0.32 0.88
N GLU A 130 2.58 -0.93 0.46
CA GLU A 130 3.06 -2.09 1.19
C GLU A 130 4.19 -2.74 0.36
N CYS A 131 5.15 -3.41 1.01
CA CYS A 131 6.20 -4.17 0.33
C CYS A 131 5.57 -5.18 -0.61
N LYS A 132 5.92 -5.13 -1.89
CA LYS A 132 5.52 -6.10 -2.91
C LYS A 132 6.64 -7.06 -3.13
#